data_AF-A0A3E1YBR2-F1
#
_entry.id   AF-A0A3E1YBR2-F1
#
_cell.length_a   1.000
_cell.length_b   1.000
_cell.length_c   1.000
_cell.angle_alpha   90.00
_cell.angle_beta   90.00
_cell.angle_gamma   90.00
#
_symmetry.space_group_name_H-M   'P 1'
#
loop_
_entity.id
_entity.type
_entity.pdbx_description
1 polymer ?
#
loop_
_entity_poly.entity_id
_entity_poly.type
_entity_poly.pdbx_seq_one_letter_code
_entity_poly.pdbx_strand_id
1 'polypeptide(L)'
;MHFRAVRKRTRNCILIFIASLYGCRTGNAAMTSDARGYIEKCADSINNIIKYPDSPLPYFLSNACLDYEKQYWRNIHNPLQIRKEIIDRVKNAKAIEYVLNYGDQRIAEKCERQSNFGGGLVYYKIEMLNKSFADLLQERLTQIRK
;
A
#
# COMPACT_ATOMS: atom_id res chain seq x y z
N MET A 1 -68.44 36.15 7.92
CA MET A 1 -68.60 35.23 6.77
C MET A 1 -67.22 34.85 6.24
N HIS A 2 -67.01 33.54 6.10
CA HIS A 2 -66.03 32.85 5.26
C HIS A 2 -64.50 32.96 5.51
N PHE A 3 -64.00 31.88 6.11
CA PHE A 3 -62.73 31.21 5.81
C PHE A 3 -62.38 31.21 4.31
N ARG A 4 -61.08 31.33 4.00
CA ARG A 4 -60.39 30.45 3.01
C ARG A 4 -58.86 30.55 3.17
N ALA A 5 -58.28 29.42 3.54
CA ALA A 5 -56.85 29.14 3.36
C ALA A 5 -56.57 28.74 1.91
N VAL A 6 -55.43 29.16 1.35
CA VAL A 6 -54.85 28.54 0.15
C VAL A 6 -53.31 28.50 0.30
N ARG A 7 -52.79 27.28 0.50
CA ARG A 7 -51.36 26.92 0.36
C ARG A 7 -50.91 27.07 -1.09
N LYS A 8 -49.65 27.48 -1.33
CA LYS A 8 -48.84 27.09 -2.51
C LYS A 8 -47.34 27.20 -2.15
N ARG A 9 -46.73 26.08 -1.76
CA ARG A 9 -45.83 25.21 -2.56
C ARG A 9 -44.40 25.77 -2.68
N THR A 10 -43.61 25.46 -1.66
CA THR A 10 -42.15 25.47 -1.67
C THR A 10 -41.64 24.56 -2.79
N ARG A 11 -40.80 25.09 -3.69
CA ARG A 11 -40.10 24.27 -4.69
C ARG A 11 -38.77 23.83 -4.11
N ASN A 12 -38.70 22.52 -3.85
CA ASN A 12 -37.50 21.77 -3.52
C ASN A 12 -36.40 22.01 -4.55
N CYS A 13 -35.25 22.50 -4.09
CA CYS A 13 -33.96 22.29 -4.73
C CYS A 13 -33.10 21.57 -3.69
N ILE A 14 -33.16 20.24 -3.69
CA ILE A 14 -32.09 19.43 -3.09
C ILE A 14 -31.57 18.56 -4.23
N LEU A 15 -30.44 19.03 -4.75
CA LEU A 15 -29.62 18.39 -5.74
C LEU A 15 -29.22 17.00 -5.25
N ILE A 16 -29.34 16.05 -6.16
CA ILE A 16 -29.01 14.65 -6.02
C ILE A 16 -27.49 14.55 -5.84
N PHE A 17 -27.01 14.27 -4.63
CA PHE A 17 -25.66 13.76 -4.42
C PHE A 17 -25.66 12.28 -4.80
N ILE A 18 -25.35 11.99 -6.07
CA ILE A 18 -24.88 10.67 -6.46
C ILE A 18 -23.49 10.55 -5.87
N ALA A 19 -23.39 9.95 -4.68
CA ALA A 19 -22.13 9.48 -4.15
C ALA A 19 -21.66 8.35 -5.05
N SER A 20 -20.77 8.69 -5.99
CA SER A 20 -20.05 7.75 -6.82
C SER A 20 -19.21 6.85 -5.91
N LEU A 21 -19.78 5.70 -5.52
CA LEU A 21 -19.03 4.59 -4.94
C LEU A 21 -18.18 3.94 -6.05
N TYR A 22 -17.20 4.69 -6.55
CA TYR A 22 -16.02 4.08 -7.15
C TYR A 22 -15.17 3.53 -6.01
N GLY A 23 -15.63 2.42 -5.42
CA GLY A 23 -14.72 1.46 -4.85
C GLY A 23 -13.86 0.95 -6.01
N CYS A 24 -12.72 1.60 -6.27
CA CYS A 24 -11.68 1.09 -7.15
C CYS A 24 -11.14 -0.20 -6.53
N ARG A 25 -11.83 -1.31 -6.80
CA ARG A 25 -11.39 -2.67 -6.52
C ARG A 25 -10.47 -3.10 -7.67
N THR A 26 -9.37 -2.38 -7.87
CA THR A 26 -8.40 -2.65 -8.95
C THR A 26 -7.05 -3.15 -8.43
N GLY A 27 -6.98 -3.67 -7.20
CA GLY A 27 -5.74 -4.26 -6.66
C GLY A 27 -5.43 -5.69 -7.16
N ASN A 28 -6.42 -6.43 -7.67
CA ASN A 28 -6.27 -7.88 -7.88
C ASN A 28 -5.99 -8.31 -9.34
N ALA A 29 -6.17 -7.43 -10.33
CA ALA A 29 -6.07 -7.82 -11.74
C ALA A 29 -4.62 -7.88 -12.28
N ALA A 30 -3.64 -7.32 -11.56
CA ALA A 30 -2.28 -7.12 -12.08
C ALA A 30 -1.22 -8.11 -11.55
N MET A 31 -1.55 -9.01 -10.63
CA MET A 31 -0.57 -9.81 -9.89
C MET A 31 -0.66 -11.31 -10.22
N THR A 32 0.50 -11.95 -10.50
CA THR A 32 0.60 -13.41 -10.71
C THR A 32 0.29 -14.17 -9.41
N SER A 33 -0.02 -15.48 -9.50
CA SER A 33 -0.20 -16.34 -8.32
C SER A 33 1.03 -16.33 -7.42
N ASP A 34 2.21 -16.37 -8.03
CA ASP A 34 3.48 -16.49 -7.32
C ASP A 34 3.84 -15.20 -6.60
N ALA A 35 3.63 -14.05 -7.26
CA ALA A 35 3.76 -12.74 -6.64
C ALA A 35 2.78 -12.57 -5.46
N ARG A 36 1.53 -13.04 -5.62
CA ARG A 36 0.54 -13.01 -4.52
C ARG A 36 1.01 -13.81 -3.32
N GLY A 37 1.42 -15.06 -3.55
CA GLY A 37 1.89 -15.94 -2.47
C GLY A 37 3.15 -15.41 -1.78
N TYR A 38 4.07 -14.81 -2.54
CA TYR A 38 5.25 -14.13 -1.98
C TYR A 38 4.85 -12.95 -1.08
N ILE A 39 3.99 -12.05 -1.57
CA ILE A 39 3.52 -10.87 -0.83
C ILE A 39 2.80 -11.26 0.46
N GLU A 40 1.95 -12.29 0.41
CA GLU A 40 1.23 -12.81 1.58
C GLU A 40 2.20 -13.34 2.64
N LYS A 41 3.18 -14.17 2.24
CA LYS A 41 4.21 -14.69 3.16
C LYS A 41 5.05 -13.58 3.79
N CYS A 42 5.42 -12.57 3.03
CA CYS A 42 6.16 -11.42 3.56
C CYS A 42 5.34 -10.64 4.59
N ALA A 43 4.07 -10.37 4.29
CA ALA A 43 3.17 -9.68 5.23
C ALA A 43 2.94 -10.51 6.50
N ASP A 44 2.75 -11.83 6.37
CA ASP A 44 2.60 -12.74 7.50
C ASP A 44 3.85 -12.81 8.36
N SER A 45 5.05 -12.77 7.74
CA SER A 45 6.32 -12.71 8.46
C SER A 45 6.41 -11.49 9.36
N ILE A 46 5.99 -10.31 8.87
CA ILE A 46 5.91 -9.09 9.70
C ILE A 46 4.85 -9.26 10.78
N ASN A 47 3.62 -9.64 10.42
CA ASN A 47 2.49 -9.73 11.36
C ASN A 47 2.78 -10.64 12.57
N ASN A 48 3.63 -11.65 12.40
CA ASN A 48 3.97 -12.65 13.41
C ASN A 48 5.34 -12.44 14.06
N ILE A 49 6.12 -11.43 13.67
CA ILE A 49 7.52 -11.29 14.11
C ILE A 49 7.70 -11.24 15.63
N ILE A 50 6.76 -10.63 16.34
CA ILE A 50 6.79 -10.51 17.81
C ILE A 50 6.57 -11.84 18.54
N LYS A 51 6.14 -12.90 17.83
CA LYS A 51 6.07 -14.25 18.39
C LYS A 51 7.46 -14.88 18.55
N TYR A 52 8.46 -14.30 17.89
CA TYR A 52 9.85 -14.78 17.86
C TYR A 52 10.82 -13.60 18.10
N PRO A 53 10.87 -13.04 19.32
CA PRO A 53 11.55 -11.77 19.62
C PRO A 53 13.08 -11.80 19.42
N ASP A 54 13.70 -12.97 19.30
CA ASP A 54 15.14 -13.11 19.02
C ASP A 54 15.42 -13.42 17.53
N SER A 55 14.38 -13.54 16.71
CA SER A 55 14.56 -13.81 15.28
C SER A 55 15.04 -12.56 14.55
N PRO A 56 15.96 -12.72 13.58
CA PRO A 56 16.37 -11.62 12.75
C PRO A 56 15.19 -11.08 11.94
N LEU A 57 15.26 -9.80 11.55
CA LEU A 57 14.27 -9.23 10.65
C LEU A 57 14.23 -10.03 9.33
N PRO A 58 13.03 -10.25 8.75
CA PRO A 58 12.91 -10.84 7.43
C PRO A 58 13.79 -10.12 6.41
N TYR A 59 14.63 -10.87 5.69
CA TYR A 59 15.64 -10.33 4.78
C TYR A 59 15.07 -9.33 3.75
N PHE A 60 13.84 -9.55 3.26
CA PHE A 60 13.22 -8.66 2.28
C PHE A 60 13.06 -7.21 2.77
N LEU A 61 12.98 -6.99 4.09
CA LEU A 61 12.92 -5.65 4.68
C LEU A 61 14.20 -4.85 4.47
N SER A 62 15.32 -5.54 4.23
CA SER A 62 16.61 -4.93 3.88
C SER A 62 16.81 -4.73 2.38
N ASN A 63 15.91 -5.25 1.53
CA ASN A 63 15.97 -5.03 0.09
C ASN A 63 15.21 -3.74 -0.28
N ALA A 64 15.89 -2.59 -0.17
CA ALA A 64 15.31 -1.29 -0.50
C ALA A 64 14.72 -1.26 -1.93
N CYS A 65 15.33 -2.00 -2.86
CA CYS A 65 14.98 -2.07 -4.27
C CYS A 65 14.08 -3.25 -4.65
N LEU A 66 13.37 -3.86 -3.69
CA LEU A 66 12.49 -5.01 -3.95
C LEU A 66 11.47 -4.76 -5.07
N ASP A 67 10.99 -3.53 -5.23
CA ASP A 67 10.04 -3.19 -6.30
C ASP A 67 10.61 -3.46 -7.70
N TYR A 68 11.93 -3.50 -7.89
CA TYR A 68 12.59 -3.80 -9.17
C TYR A 68 12.64 -5.30 -9.53
N GLU A 69 12.14 -6.19 -8.69
CA GLU A 69 12.13 -7.63 -8.97
C GLU A 69 11.09 -7.99 -10.06
N LYS A 70 11.53 -7.93 -11.32
CA LYS A 70 10.71 -8.14 -12.53
C LYS A 70 9.96 -9.48 -12.55
N GLN A 71 10.49 -10.49 -11.87
CA GLN A 71 9.85 -11.81 -11.75
C GLN A 71 8.44 -11.74 -11.15
N TYR A 72 8.15 -10.70 -10.36
CA TYR A 72 6.83 -10.48 -9.77
C TYR A 72 5.93 -9.56 -10.60
N TRP A 73 6.45 -8.98 -11.68
CA TRP A 73 5.70 -8.09 -12.55
C TRP A 73 4.98 -8.88 -13.63
N ARG A 74 3.67 -8.63 -13.81
CA ARG A 74 2.92 -9.19 -14.94
C ARG A 74 3.26 -8.50 -16.26
N ASN A 75 3.57 -7.21 -16.21
CA ASN A 75 3.92 -6.40 -17.37
C ASN A 75 4.87 -5.28 -16.93
N ILE A 76 5.87 -5.00 -17.75
CA ILE A 76 6.82 -3.91 -17.56
C ILE A 76 6.13 -2.54 -17.52
N HIS A 77 5.06 -2.31 -18.28
CA HIS A 77 4.39 -1.01 -18.34
C HIS A 77 3.68 -0.59 -17.05
N ASN A 78 3.35 -1.56 -16.19
CA ASN A 78 2.68 -1.34 -14.90
C ASN A 78 3.45 -2.12 -13.83
N PRO A 79 4.63 -1.64 -13.42
CA PRO A 79 5.45 -2.34 -12.44
C PRO A 79 4.71 -2.50 -11.12
N LEU A 80 4.84 -3.66 -10.49
CA LEU A 80 4.19 -3.94 -9.22
C LEU A 80 4.91 -3.16 -8.10
N GLN A 81 4.15 -2.48 -7.25
CA GLN A 81 4.67 -1.80 -6.05
C GLN A 81 4.75 -2.81 -4.89
N ILE A 82 5.66 -3.78 -5.01
CA ILE A 82 5.76 -4.95 -4.12
C ILE A 82 5.84 -4.55 -2.65
N ARG A 83 6.71 -3.59 -2.31
CA ARG A 83 6.88 -3.14 -0.92
C ARG A 83 5.56 -2.58 -0.38
N LYS A 84 4.87 -1.75 -1.16
CA LYS A 84 3.56 -1.22 -0.79
C LYS A 84 2.53 -2.34 -0.58
N GLU A 85 2.46 -3.29 -1.50
CA GLU A 85 1.52 -4.42 -1.42
C GLU A 85 1.75 -5.27 -0.16
N ILE A 86 3.01 -5.51 0.21
CA ILE A 86 3.34 -6.20 1.47
C ILE A 86 2.83 -5.38 2.66
N ILE A 87 3.19 -4.10 2.73
CA ILE A 87 2.88 -3.24 3.87
C ILE A 87 1.38 -3.01 4.05
N ASP A 88 0.62 -2.83 2.97
CA ASP A 88 -0.84 -2.66 3.03
C ASP A 88 -1.56 -3.88 3.63
N ARG A 89 -0.93 -5.07 3.61
CA ARG A 89 -1.44 -6.31 4.21
C ARG A 89 -1.01 -6.53 5.67
N VAL A 90 -0.04 -5.77 6.15
CA VAL A 90 0.33 -5.79 7.58
C VAL A 90 -0.80 -5.16 8.39
N LYS A 91 -1.25 -5.86 9.44
CA LYS A 91 -2.37 -5.48 10.31
C LYS A 91 -1.95 -5.31 11.77
N ASN A 92 -0.85 -5.94 12.17
CA ASN A 92 -0.40 -5.92 13.56
C ASN A 92 0.45 -4.66 13.85
N ALA A 93 -0.15 -3.65 14.49
CA ALA A 93 0.54 -2.42 14.86
C ALA A 93 1.78 -2.67 15.74
N LYS A 94 1.71 -3.59 16.71
CA LYS A 94 2.84 -3.89 17.60
C LYS A 94 4.02 -4.51 16.84
N ALA A 95 3.72 -5.30 15.81
CA ALA A 95 4.76 -5.85 14.95
C ALA A 95 5.45 -4.76 14.12
N ILE A 96 4.70 -3.79 13.62
CA ILE A 96 5.28 -2.63 12.92
C ILE A 96 6.22 -1.86 13.86
N GLU A 97 5.75 -1.55 15.08
CA GLU A 97 6.58 -0.88 16.08
C GLU A 97 7.84 -1.66 16.43
N TYR A 98 7.72 -2.98 16.58
CA TYR A 98 8.87 -3.86 16.79
C TYR A 98 9.90 -3.73 15.68
N VAL A 99 9.48 -3.80 14.40
CA VAL A 99 10.38 -3.67 13.25
C VAL A 99 11.06 -2.30 13.24
N LEU A 100 10.30 -1.22 13.46
CA LEU A 100 10.83 0.15 13.47
C LEU A 100 11.84 0.39 14.61
N ASN A 101 11.64 -0.28 15.75
CA ASN A 101 12.52 -0.15 16.92
C ASN A 101 13.69 -1.15 16.92
N TYR A 102 13.77 -2.06 15.95
CA TYR A 102 14.82 -3.09 15.90
C TYR A 102 16.22 -2.51 15.67
N GLY A 103 16.32 -1.32 15.08
CA GLY A 103 17.60 -0.61 14.90
C GLY A 103 18.41 -1.02 13.66
N ASP A 104 17.86 -1.85 12.77
CA ASP A 104 18.51 -2.19 11.50
C ASP A 104 18.40 -1.02 10.51
N GLN A 105 19.50 -0.33 10.25
CA GLN A 105 19.52 0.86 9.38
C GLN A 105 19.06 0.57 7.94
N ARG A 106 19.18 -0.68 7.48
CA ARG A 106 18.83 -1.07 6.10
C ARG A 106 17.35 -0.91 5.80
N ILE A 107 16.49 -0.97 6.82
CA ILE A 107 15.04 -0.77 6.64
C ILE A 107 14.71 0.69 6.29
N ALA A 108 15.60 1.63 6.64
CA ALA A 108 15.49 3.05 6.34
C ALA A 108 16.15 3.44 5.02
N GLU A 109 16.85 2.51 4.36
CA GLU A 109 17.45 2.75 3.05
C GLU A 109 16.37 2.94 1.98
N LYS A 110 16.60 3.92 1.12
CA LYS A 110 15.77 4.17 -0.06
C LYS A 110 16.40 3.47 -1.25
N CYS A 111 15.57 2.99 -2.16
CA CYS A 111 16.11 2.43 -3.38
C CYS A 111 16.72 3.53 -4.23
N GLU A 112 18.02 3.46 -4.46
CA GLU A 112 18.66 4.25 -5.49
C GLU A 112 18.26 3.68 -6.85
N ARG A 113 17.80 4.55 -7.75
CA ARG A 113 17.40 4.15 -9.10
C ARG A 113 18.57 3.43 -9.77
N GLN A 114 18.38 2.16 -10.09
CA GLN A 114 19.39 1.39 -10.80
C GLN A 114 19.57 1.96 -12.22
N SER A 115 20.76 2.51 -12.50
CA SER A 115 21.09 3.18 -13.77
C SER A 115 20.87 2.30 -15.01
N ASN A 116 20.98 0.98 -14.84
CA ASN A 116 20.85 0.00 -15.92
C ASN A 116 19.47 -0.69 -15.96
N PHE A 117 18.54 -0.29 -15.09
CA PHE A 117 17.24 -0.94 -15.01
C PHE A 117 16.32 -0.50 -16.17
N GLY A 118 16.21 -1.37 -17.17
CA GLY A 118 15.36 -1.14 -18.35
C GLY A 118 16.11 -1.13 -19.69
N GLY A 119 17.43 -1.32 -19.72
CA GLY A 119 18.17 -1.51 -20.98
C GLY A 119 18.00 -0.38 -22.00
N GLY A 120 17.76 0.86 -21.56
CA GLY A 120 17.53 2.01 -22.44
C GLY A 120 16.10 2.13 -22.98
N LEU A 121 15.18 1.23 -22.62
CA LEU A 121 13.80 1.24 -23.10
C LEU A 121 12.80 1.30 -21.93
N VAL A 122 12.03 2.39 -21.96
CA VAL A 122 10.82 2.67 -21.17
C VAL A 122 11.06 3.16 -19.73
N TYR A 123 10.59 4.39 -19.47
CA TYR A 123 10.48 4.99 -18.15
C TYR A 123 9.42 4.23 -17.33
N TYR A 124 9.81 3.21 -16.59
CA TYR A 124 8.94 2.58 -15.61
C TYR A 124 8.79 3.53 -14.42
N LYS A 125 7.57 4.04 -14.18
CA LYS A 125 7.27 4.87 -13.01
C LYS A 125 6.89 3.96 -11.84
N ILE A 126 7.83 3.70 -10.96
CA ILE A 126 7.56 3.08 -9.65
C ILE A 126 7.43 4.24 -8.64
N GLU A 127 6.22 4.49 -8.17
CA GLU A 127 5.92 5.71 -7.40
C GLU A 127 6.56 5.73 -6.01
N MET A 128 6.84 4.57 -5.43
CA MET A 128 7.30 4.43 -4.04
C MET A 128 8.82 4.35 -3.88
N LEU A 129 9.61 4.59 -4.93
CA LEU A 129 11.08 4.51 -4.85
C LEU A 129 11.69 5.54 -3.89
N ASN A 130 11.02 6.68 -3.68
CA ASN A 130 11.47 7.72 -2.76
C ASN A 130 11.18 7.43 -1.28
N LYS A 131 10.52 6.30 -0.98
CA LYS A 131 10.23 5.83 0.37
C LYS A 131 11.04 4.58 0.68
N SER A 132 11.50 4.46 1.92
CA SER A 132 12.09 3.26 2.50
C SER A 132 11.00 2.30 3.02
N PHE A 133 11.39 1.11 3.49
CA PHE A 133 10.44 0.25 4.22
C PHE A 133 9.98 0.90 5.52
N ALA A 134 10.87 1.60 6.23
CA ALA A 134 10.54 2.34 7.44
C ALA A 134 9.46 3.40 7.19
N ASP A 135 9.59 4.18 6.11
CA ASP A 135 8.60 5.21 5.72
C ASP A 135 7.22 4.58 5.49
N LEU A 136 7.17 3.48 4.74
CA LEU A 136 5.92 2.77 4.42
C LEU A 136 5.30 2.16 5.69
N LEU A 137 6.11 1.55 6.55
CA LEU A 137 5.68 0.99 7.83
C LEU A 137 5.10 2.08 8.75
N GLN A 138 5.75 3.24 8.81
CA GLN A 138 5.27 4.38 9.60
C GLN A 138 3.92 4.90 9.10
N GLU A 139 3.76 5.06 7.79
CA GLU A 139 2.47 5.42 7.18
C GLU A 139 1.38 4.41 7.51
N ARG A 140 1.71 3.12 7.42
CA ARG A 140 0.78 2.04 7.73
C ARG A 140 0.39 2.01 9.20
N LEU A 141 1.33 2.24 10.10
CA LEU A 141 1.07 2.35 11.54
C LEU A 141 0.08 3.49 11.83
N THR A 142 0.26 4.65 11.18
CA THR A 142 -0.67 5.78 11.27
C THR A 142 -2.06 5.42 10.72
N GLN A 143 -2.15 4.66 9.63
CA GLN A 143 -3.43 4.21 9.08
C GLN A 143 -4.17 3.25 10.01
N ILE A 144 -3.47 2.30 10.65
CA ILE A 144 -4.10 1.31 11.54
C ILE A 144 -4.62 1.95 12.83
N ARG A 145 -4.01 3.05 13.28
CA ARG A 145 -4.35 3.75 14.53
C ARG A 145 -5.46 4.79 14.41
N LYS A 146 -5.86 5.13 13.19
CA LYS A 146 -6.99 6.02 12.91
C LYS A 146 -8.30 5.25 13.00
#